data_AF-A0A7Z0Q3T5-F1
#
_entry.id   AF-A0A7Z0Q3T5-F1
#
_cell.length_a   1.000
_cell.length_b   1.000
_cell.length_c   1.000
_cell.angle_alpha   90.00
_cell.angle_beta   90.00
_cell.angle_gamma   90.00
#
_symmetry.space_group_name_H-M   'P 1'
#
loop_
_entity.id
_entity.type
_entity.pdbx_description
1 polymer ?
#
loop_
_entity_poly.entity_id
_entity_poly.type
_entity_poly.pdbx_seq_one_letter_code
_entity_poly.pdbx_strand_id
1 'polypeptide(L)'
;HPAPDGPWRLIDVDDLGVGVPAWDLARPASWYACGLLPAGEWQRFLRAYRTARGPALPAEGDPWAVLDVPARALTVQTAARFVTKAALAGRPLDEAEEALVDACDRMAAPPTGVP
;
A
#
# COMPACT_ATOMS: atom_id res chain seq x y z
N HIS A 1 -18.76 -2.11 21.89
CA HIS A 1 -17.31 -2.12 21.60
C HIS A 1 -16.78 -3.54 21.76
N PRO A 2 -15.94 -4.06 20.86
CA PRO A 2 -15.36 -5.40 21.02
C PRO A 2 -14.46 -5.47 22.27
N ALA A 3 -14.32 -6.67 22.84
CA ALA A 3 -13.41 -6.90 23.97
C ALA A 3 -11.95 -6.64 23.54
N PRO A 4 -11.08 -6.09 24.42
CA PRO A 4 -9.71 -5.73 24.09
C PRO A 4 -8.89 -6.88 23.49
N ASP A 5 -9.15 -8.11 23.93
CA ASP A 5 -8.44 -9.34 23.51
C ASP A 5 -9.32 -10.27 22.66
N GLY A 6 -10.41 -9.75 22.08
CA GLY A 6 -11.27 -10.51 21.19
C GLY A 6 -10.58 -10.81 19.84
N PRO A 7 -11.03 -11.84 19.11
CA PRO A 7 -10.51 -12.11 17.78
C PRO A 7 -10.76 -10.93 16.84
N TRP A 8 -9.75 -10.60 16.02
CA TRP A 8 -9.91 -9.63 14.93
C TRP A 8 -10.93 -10.14 13.91
N ARG A 9 -11.79 -9.24 13.43
CA ARG A 9 -12.79 -9.53 12.39
C ARG A 9 -12.59 -8.60 11.21
N LEU A 10 -12.64 -9.18 10.01
CA LEU A 10 -12.67 -8.41 8.77
C LEU A 10 -14.07 -7.78 8.61
N ILE A 11 -14.09 -6.52 8.19
CA ILE A 11 -15.30 -5.72 7.92
C ILE A 11 -15.19 -5.14 6.50
N ASP A 12 -16.26 -4.49 6.01
CA ASP A 12 -16.35 -3.99 4.62
C ASP A 12 -16.01 -5.07 3.60
N VAL A 13 -16.69 -6.23 3.73
CA VAL A 13 -16.45 -7.40 2.88
C VAL A 13 -17.07 -7.28 1.48
N ASP A 14 -17.81 -6.20 1.22
CA ASP A 14 -18.50 -5.97 -0.06
C ASP A 14 -17.51 -5.75 -1.22
N ASP A 15 -16.28 -5.34 -0.90
CA ASP A 15 -15.19 -5.15 -1.87
C ASP A 15 -14.32 -6.42 -2.05
N LEU A 16 -14.67 -7.56 -1.42
CA LEU A 16 -13.94 -8.80 -1.59
C LEU A 16 -14.24 -9.46 -2.94
N GLY A 17 -13.22 -10.06 -3.53
CA GLY A 17 -13.34 -10.80 -4.77
C GLY A 17 -12.18 -11.79 -4.97
N VAL A 18 -12.31 -12.63 -6.00
CA VAL A 18 -11.22 -13.49 -6.44
C VAL A 18 -10.18 -12.67 -7.19
N GLY A 19 -8.89 -12.99 -7.02
CA GLY A 19 -7.82 -12.25 -7.68
C GLY A 19 -6.43 -12.79 -7.36
N VAL A 20 -5.41 -12.12 -7.91
CA VAL A 20 -4.01 -12.41 -7.57
C VAL A 20 -3.77 -11.94 -6.12
N PRO A 21 -3.33 -12.81 -5.19
CA PRO A 21 -3.30 -12.48 -3.76
C PRO A 21 -2.41 -11.28 -3.39
N ALA A 22 -1.42 -10.92 -4.23
CA ALA A 22 -0.58 -9.75 -4.03
C ALA A 22 -1.37 -8.43 -3.93
N TRP A 23 -2.57 -8.35 -4.52
CA TRP A 23 -3.42 -7.16 -4.44
C TRP A 23 -3.95 -6.87 -3.05
N ASP A 24 -4.12 -7.89 -2.20
CA ASP A 24 -4.52 -7.71 -0.80
C ASP A 24 -3.46 -6.92 0.00
N LEU A 25 -2.21 -6.99 -0.46
CA LEU A 25 -1.06 -6.31 0.15
C LEU A 25 -0.72 -4.96 -0.51
N ALA A 26 -1.45 -4.56 -1.55
CA ALA A 26 -1.16 -3.34 -2.30
C ALA A 26 -1.20 -2.09 -1.41
N ARG A 27 -2.17 -2.00 -0.49
CA ARG A 27 -2.33 -0.84 0.41
C ARG A 27 -1.18 -0.68 1.40
N PRO A 28 -0.85 -1.68 2.23
CA PRO A 28 0.28 -1.53 3.15
C PRO A 28 1.63 -1.38 2.40
N ALA A 29 1.79 -2.02 1.23
CA ALA A 29 2.99 -1.85 0.41
C ALA A 29 3.12 -0.43 -0.17
N SER A 30 2.03 0.13 -0.69
CA SER A 30 1.95 1.53 -1.16
C SER A 30 2.30 2.51 -0.04
N TRP A 31 1.71 2.34 1.15
CA TRP A 31 2.00 3.20 2.29
C TRP A 31 3.47 3.16 2.69
N TYR A 32 4.07 1.99 2.76
CA TYR A 32 5.51 1.88 3.05
C TYR A 32 6.36 2.53 1.96
N ALA A 33 6.07 2.28 0.68
CA ALA A 33 6.81 2.86 -0.45
C ALA A 33 6.69 4.40 -0.52
N CYS A 34 5.58 4.95 -0.03
CA CYS A 34 5.35 6.40 0.03
C CYS A 34 5.83 7.04 1.34
N GLY A 35 6.39 6.26 2.28
CA GLY A 35 6.85 6.78 3.57
C GLY A 35 5.75 6.97 4.63
N LEU A 36 4.52 6.53 4.36
CA LEU A 36 3.36 6.63 5.26
C LEU A 36 3.29 5.52 6.30
N LEU A 37 4.01 4.40 6.07
CA LEU A 37 4.12 3.30 7.02
C LEU A 37 5.58 3.17 7.49
N PRO A 38 5.86 3.27 8.80
CA PRO A 38 7.21 3.09 9.31
C PRO A 38 7.80 1.72 8.96
N ALA A 39 9.10 1.69 8.67
CA ALA A 39 9.79 0.47 8.27
C ALA A 39 9.67 -0.66 9.31
N GLY A 40 9.70 -0.34 10.61
CA GLY A 40 9.53 -1.32 11.67
C GLY A 40 8.18 -2.05 11.60
N GLU A 41 7.10 -1.31 11.38
CA GLU A 41 5.75 -1.88 11.28
C GLU A 41 5.57 -2.67 9.99
N TRP A 42 6.14 -2.19 8.86
CA TRP A 42 6.16 -2.94 7.61
C TRP A 42 6.87 -4.29 7.77
N GLN A 43 8.05 -4.32 8.38
CA GLN A 43 8.80 -5.55 8.60
C GLN A 43 8.10 -6.51 9.57
N ARG A 44 7.46 -5.97 10.62
CA ARG A 44 6.64 -6.75 11.55
C ARG A 44 5.46 -7.40 10.83
N PHE A 45 4.76 -6.65 9.98
CA PHE A 45 3.66 -7.16 9.17
C PHE A 45 4.11 -8.29 8.24
N LEU A 46 5.18 -8.08 7.45
CA LEU A 46 5.69 -9.08 6.53
C LEU A 46 6.09 -10.38 7.23
N ARG A 47 6.75 -10.29 8.39
CA ARG A 47 7.13 -11.45 9.20
C ARG A 47 5.90 -12.22 9.66
N ALA A 48 4.89 -11.54 10.18
CA ALA A 48 3.65 -12.16 10.64
C ALA A 48 2.90 -12.84 9.47
N TYR A 49 2.80 -12.16 8.33
CA TYR A 49 2.14 -12.69 7.12
C TYR A 49 2.83 -13.97 6.62
N ARG A 50 4.16 -13.98 6.53
CA ARG A 50 4.94 -15.18 6.16
C ARG A 50 4.81 -16.31 7.19
N THR A 51 4.86 -15.99 8.48
CA THR A 51 4.66 -16.96 9.57
C THR A 51 3.29 -17.63 9.47
N ALA A 52 2.26 -16.86 9.12
CA ALA A 52 0.91 -17.36 8.87
C ALA A 52 0.76 -18.10 7.53
N ARG A 53 1.84 -18.23 6.74
CA ARG A 53 1.85 -18.82 5.39
C ARG A 53 0.90 -18.11 4.42
N GLY A 54 0.85 -16.78 4.49
CA GLY A 54 0.02 -15.97 3.61
C GLY A 54 0.40 -16.17 2.13
N PRO A 55 -0.59 -16.33 1.22
CA PRO A 55 -0.35 -16.80 -0.14
C PRO A 55 0.25 -15.76 -1.10
N ALA A 56 0.23 -14.47 -0.74
CA ALA A 56 0.66 -13.39 -1.62
C ALA A 56 2.18 -13.30 -1.80
N LEU A 57 2.96 -13.82 -0.85
CA LEU A 57 4.41 -13.64 -0.82
C LEU A 57 5.11 -14.98 -0.90
N PRO A 58 6.29 -15.04 -1.53
CA PRO A 58 7.17 -16.17 -1.34
C PRO A 58 7.57 -16.28 0.13
N ALA A 59 7.78 -17.53 0.58
CA ALA A 59 8.18 -17.81 1.96
C ALA A 59 9.46 -17.06 2.34
N GLU A 60 10.39 -16.91 1.39
CA GLU A 60 11.64 -16.19 1.53
C GLU A 60 11.90 -15.29 0.32
N GLY A 61 12.86 -14.38 0.45
CA GLY A 61 13.30 -13.49 -0.62
C GLY A 61 12.62 -12.12 -0.62
N ASP A 62 12.86 -11.37 -1.69
CA ASP A 62 12.39 -9.99 -1.83
C ASP A 62 10.88 -9.94 -2.09
N PRO A 63 10.07 -9.31 -1.21
CA PRO A 63 8.65 -9.15 -1.45
C PRO A 63 8.34 -8.22 -2.64
N TRP A 64 9.25 -7.32 -3.04
CA TRP A 64 9.00 -6.37 -4.12
C TRP A 64 8.87 -7.02 -5.49
N ALA A 65 9.44 -8.20 -5.68
CA ALA A 65 9.26 -8.99 -6.90
C ALA A 65 7.78 -9.24 -7.24
N VAL A 66 6.89 -9.28 -6.24
CA VAL A 66 5.44 -9.44 -6.43
C VAL A 66 4.62 -8.21 -6.04
N LEU A 67 5.17 -7.34 -5.19
CA LEU A 67 4.45 -6.17 -4.66
C LEU A 67 4.64 -4.88 -5.46
N ASP A 68 5.68 -4.76 -6.30
CA ASP A 68 5.97 -3.50 -7.01
C ASP A 68 4.76 -3.02 -7.83
N VAL A 69 4.24 -3.87 -8.72
CA VAL A 69 3.11 -3.50 -9.59
C VAL A 69 1.85 -3.13 -8.80
N PRO A 70 1.34 -3.96 -7.85
CA PRO A 70 0.18 -3.58 -7.04
C PRO A 70 0.37 -2.30 -6.22
N ALA A 71 1.55 -2.13 -5.60
CA ALA A 71 1.85 -0.96 -4.79
C ALA A 71 1.86 0.33 -5.63
N ARG A 72 2.49 0.30 -6.81
CA ARG A 72 2.52 1.45 -7.73
C ARG A 72 1.13 1.78 -8.27
N ALA A 73 0.38 0.77 -8.70
CA ALA A 73 -0.97 0.96 -9.22
C ALA A 73 -1.91 1.59 -8.17
N LEU A 74 -1.89 1.08 -6.94
CA LEU A 74 -2.73 1.63 -5.88
C LEU A 74 -2.28 3.02 -5.44
N THR A 75 -0.97 3.31 -5.45
CA THR A 75 -0.42 4.64 -5.18
C THR A 75 -1.01 5.67 -6.15
N VAL A 76 -0.94 5.38 -7.46
CA VAL A 76 -1.50 6.25 -8.51
C VAL A 76 -3.01 6.42 -8.37
N GLN A 77 -3.74 5.31 -8.16
CA GLN A 77 -5.19 5.35 -7.97
C GLN A 77 -5.58 6.22 -6.76
N THR A 78 -4.86 6.06 -5.65
CA THR A 78 -5.15 6.76 -4.39
C THR A 78 -4.81 8.25 -4.51
N ALA A 79 -3.66 8.59 -5.09
CA ALA A 79 -3.28 9.97 -5.38
C ALA A 79 -4.34 10.67 -6.24
N ALA A 80 -4.77 10.03 -7.35
CA ALA A 80 -5.80 10.59 -8.23
C ALA A 80 -7.13 10.83 -7.48
N ARG A 81 -7.53 9.91 -6.61
CA ARG A 81 -8.74 10.05 -5.79
C ARG A 81 -8.62 11.21 -4.79
N PHE A 82 -7.48 11.36 -4.13
CA PHE A 82 -7.26 12.46 -3.18
C PHE A 82 -7.19 13.82 -3.85
N VAL A 83 -6.46 13.95 -4.96
CA VAL A 83 -6.43 15.18 -5.77
C VAL A 83 -7.83 15.58 -6.20
N THR A 84 -8.64 14.64 -6.69
CA THR A 84 -10.03 14.91 -7.08
C THR A 84 -10.86 15.42 -5.90
N LYS A 85 -10.76 14.77 -4.73
CA LYS A 85 -11.50 15.16 -3.53
C LYS A 85 -11.07 16.54 -3.01
N ALA A 86 -9.77 16.82 -2.97
CA ALA A 86 -9.25 18.10 -2.51
C ALA A 86 -9.67 19.24 -3.44
N ALA A 87 -9.61 19.03 -4.75
CA ALA A 87 -10.08 19.98 -5.75
C ALA A 87 -11.57 20.29 -5.61
N LEU A 88 -12.42 19.27 -5.47
CA LEU A 88 -13.86 19.45 -5.24
C LEU A 88 -14.18 20.19 -3.95
N ALA A 89 -13.35 20.01 -2.91
CA ALA A 89 -13.48 20.69 -1.63
C ALA A 89 -12.80 22.08 -1.59
N GLY A 90 -12.10 22.49 -2.65
CA GLY A 90 -11.38 23.77 -2.70
C GLY A 90 -10.29 23.90 -1.64
N ARG A 91 -9.64 22.79 -1.26
CA ARG A 91 -8.60 22.76 -0.21
C ARG A 91 -7.26 22.28 -0.77
N PRO A 92 -6.13 22.65 -0.12
CA PRO A 92 -4.85 22.02 -0.41
C PRO A 92 -4.86 20.54 -0.03
N LEU A 93 -3.88 19.80 -0.56
CA LEU A 93 -3.56 18.44 -0.11
C LEU A 93 -3.01 18.47 1.31
N ASP A 94 -3.24 17.41 2.08
CA ASP A 94 -2.53 17.19 3.34
C ASP A 94 -1.20 16.44 3.11
N GLU A 95 -0.39 16.33 4.17
CA GLU A 95 0.93 15.68 4.11
C GLU A 95 0.90 14.26 3.53
N ALA A 96 -0.14 13.48 3.87
CA ALA A 96 -0.24 12.11 3.38
C ALA A 96 -0.66 12.05 1.91
N GLU A 97 -1.54 12.97 1.50
CA GLU A 97 -1.95 13.13 0.11
C GLU A 97 -0.79 13.65 -0.77
N GLU A 98 0.00 14.60 -0.28
CA GLU A 98 1.22 15.09 -0.94
C GLU A 98 2.25 13.97 -1.13
N ALA A 99 2.50 13.15 -0.10
CA ALA A 99 3.45 12.04 -0.18
C ALA A 99 3.10 11.02 -1.29
N LEU A 100 1.81 10.81 -1.55
CA LEU A 100 1.34 9.95 -2.65
C LEU A 100 1.54 10.58 -4.02
N VAL A 101 1.34 11.89 -4.15
CA VAL A 101 1.60 12.64 -5.39
C VAL A 101 3.11 12.66 -5.68
N ASP A 102 3.94 12.96 -4.68
CA ASP A 102 5.40 12.93 -4.80
C ASP A 102 5.91 11.55 -5.21
N ALA A 103 5.28 10.48 -4.70
CA ALA A 103 5.60 9.12 -5.13
C ALA A 103 5.25 8.88 -6.61
N CYS A 104 4.15 9.44 -7.11
CA CYS A 104 3.79 9.38 -8.52
C CYS A 104 4.83 10.09 -9.40
N ASP A 105 5.31 11.26 -8.97
CA ASP A 105 6.34 12.00 -9.70
C ASP A 105 7.65 11.22 -9.77
N ARG A 106 8.08 10.60 -8.66
CA ARG A 106 9.26 9.71 -8.65
C ARG A 106 9.12 8.51 -9.59
N MET A 107 7.91 7.96 -9.72
CA MET A 107 7.64 6.82 -10.62
C MET A 107 7.67 7.21 -12.10
N ALA A 108 7.29 8.45 -12.43
CA ALA A 108 7.25 8.98 -13.79
C ALA A 108 8.62 9.50 -14.26
N ALA A 109 9.52 9.83 -13.33
CA ALA A 109 10.89 10.21 -13.66
C ALA A 109 11.56 9.09 -14.48
N PRO A 110 12.24 9.42 -15.61
CA PRO A 110 12.99 8.43 -16.35
C PRO A 110 14.01 7.77 -15.42
N PRO A 111 14.32 6.47 -15.61
CA PRO A 111 15.39 5.85 -14.84
C PRO A 111 16.62 6.72 -14.98
N THR A 112 17.15 7.22 -13.86
CA THR A 112 18.42 7.91 -13.83
C THR A 112 19.48 6.86 -14.12
N GLY A 113 19.68 6.58 -15.40
CA GLY A 113 20.75 5.72 -15.87
C GLY A 113 22.05 6.31 -15.40
N VAL A 114 22.91 5.45 -14.86
CA VAL A 114 24.34 5.71 -14.88
C VAL A 114 24.96 4.51 -15.61
N PRO A 115 25.87 4.75 -16.58
CA PRO A 115 26.44 3.73 -17.47
C PRO A 115 27.15 2.58 -16.77
#